data_AF-A0A6A5VKS5-F1
#
_entry.id   AF-A0A6A5VKS5-F1
#
_cell.length_a   1.000
_cell.length_b   1.000
_cell.length_c   1.000
_cell.angle_alpha   90.00
_cell.angle_beta   90.00
_cell.angle_gamma   90.00
#
_symmetry.space_group_name_H-M   'P 1'
#
loop_
_entity.id
_entity.type
_entity.pdbx_description
1 polymer ?
#
loop_
_entity_poly.entity_id
_entity_poly.type
_entity_poly.pdbx_seq_one_letter_code
_entity_poly.pdbx_strand_id
1 'polypeptide(L)' 'MSQRPLRQFYTTIYTGINSKVNCYGIRSFSLNAGEKITLAFVFRDGSFYYANADGSTYWNNGKGKSRFI' A
#
# COMPACT_ATOMS: atom_id res chain seq x y z
N MET A 1 -23.27 -25.24 -2.78
CA MET A 1 -23.01 -23.81 -3.05
C MET A 1 -21.50 -23.63 -3.21
N SER A 2 -21.03 -23.39 -4.43
CA SER A 2 -19.60 -23.12 -4.69
C SER A 2 -19.36 -21.62 -4.53
N GLN A 3 -18.62 -21.21 -3.50
CA GLN A 3 -18.11 -19.84 -3.39
C GLN A 3 -17.04 -19.68 -4.47
N ARG A 4 -17.35 -18.92 -5.54
CA ARG A 4 -16.33 -18.47 -6.48
C ARG A 4 -15.34 -17.59 -5.72
N PRO A 5 -14.01 -17.81 -5.82
CA PRO A 5 -13.06 -16.92 -5.18
C PRO A 5 -13.19 -15.53 -5.81
N LEU A 6 -13.51 -14.54 -4.99
CA LEU A 6 -13.56 -13.14 -5.41
C LEU A 6 -12.16 -12.75 -5.88
N ARG A 7 -12.02 -12.51 -7.18
CA ARG A 7 -10.78 -12.02 -7.77
C ARG A 7 -10.53 -10.62 -7.18
N GLN A 8 -9.53 -10.50 -6.32
CA GLN A 8 -9.09 -9.23 -5.77
C GLN A 8 -8.52 -8.38 -6.91
N PHE A 9 -9.26 -7.37 -7.33
CA PHE A 9 -8.77 -6.35 -8.24
C PHE A 9 -8.29 -5.17 -7.42
N TYR A 10 -7.12 -4.64 -7.78
CA TYR A 10 -6.69 -3.33 -7.32
C TYR A 10 -6.63 -2.39 -8.51
N THR A 11 -7.00 -1.15 -8.27
CA THR A 11 -6.81 -0.04 -9.19
C THR A 11 -5.67 0.81 -8.66
N THR A 12 -4.67 1.07 -9.49
CA THR A 12 -3.67 2.09 -9.19
C THR A 12 -4.33 3.46 -9.34
N ILE A 13 -4.50 4.20 -8.24
CA ILE A 13 -5.10 5.54 -8.26
C ILE A 13 -4.06 6.56 -8.73
N TYR A 14 -2.85 6.47 -8.19
CA TYR A 14 -1.78 7.42 -8.47
C TYR A 14 -0.43 6.75 -8.30
N THR A 15 0.53 7.09 -9.17
CA THR A 15 1.95 6.78 -8.98
C THR A 15 2.79 7.98 -9.40
N GLY A 16 3.94 8.18 -8.77
CA GLY A 16 4.85 9.24 -9.17
C GLY A 16 6.21 9.16 -8.51
N ILE A 17 7.04 10.13 -8.91
CA ILE A 17 8.34 10.40 -8.31
C ILE A 17 8.29 11.87 -7.86
N ASN A 18 8.58 12.14 -6.59
CA ASN A 18 8.60 13.51 -6.08
C ASN A 18 9.98 14.18 -6.30
N SER A 19 10.09 15.46 -5.96
CA SER A 19 11.35 16.24 -6.11
C SER A 19 12.54 15.70 -5.32
N LYS A 20 12.31 14.81 -4.34
CA LYS A 20 13.37 14.12 -3.57
C LYS A 20 13.77 12.78 -4.19
N VAL A 21 13.23 12.45 -5.37
CA VAL A 21 13.44 11.17 -6.07
C VAL A 21 12.87 9.99 -5.29
N ASN A 22 11.83 10.21 -4.49
CA ASN A 22 11.10 9.12 -3.84
C ASN A 22 9.96 8.67 -4.75
N CYS A 23 9.87 7.36 -5.00
CA CYS A 23 8.77 6.75 -5.73
C CYS A 23 7.61 6.51 -4.79
N TYR A 24 6.38 6.75 -5.25
CA TYR A 24 5.19 6.46 -4.47
C TYR A 24 4.06 5.90 -5.32
N GLY A 25 3.19 5.13 -4.68
CA GLY A 25 2.02 4.53 -5.30
C GLY A 25 0.85 4.46 -4.33
N ILE A 26 -0.33 4.82 -4.82
CA ILE A 26 -1.61 4.71 -4.13
C ILE A 26 -2.44 3.67 -4.88
N ARG A 27 -2.94 2.68 -4.16
CA ARG A 27 -3.78 1.61 -4.71
C ARG A 27 -5.10 1.59 -3.98
N SER A 28 -6.17 1.39 -4.73
CA SER A 28 -7.50 1.12 -4.20
C SER A 28 -7.85 -0.33 -4.45
N PHE A 29 -8.34 -1.00 -3.41
CA PHE A 29 -8.89 -2.34 -3.47
C PHE A 29 -10.39 -2.24 -3.25
N SER A 30 -11.17 -2.64 -4.25
CA SER A 30 -12.61 -2.81 -4.09
C SER A 30 -12.86 -4.15 -3.40
N LEU A 31 -13.23 -4.11 -2.12
CA LEU A 31 -13.67 -5.27 -1.36
C LEU A 31 -15.17 -5.15 -1.08
N ASN A 32 -15.84 -6.27 -0.82
CA ASN A 32 -17.27 -6.31 -0.50
C ASN A 32 -17.69 -5.41 0.68
N ALA A 33 -16.73 -4.89 1.47
CA ALA A 33 -16.92 -4.03 2.63
C ALA A 33 -16.51 -2.55 2.41
N GLY A 34 -16.30 -2.12 1.17
CA GLY A 34 -15.93 -0.75 0.81
C GLY A 34 -14.56 -0.61 0.15
N GLU A 35 -14.25 0.62 -0.26
CA GLU A 35 -12.98 0.96 -0.90
C GLU A 35 -11.85 0.99 0.15
N LYS A 36 -10.80 0.19 -0.06
CA LYS A 36 -9.60 0.19 0.80
C LYS A 36 -8.43 0.81 0.07
N ILE A 37 -7.94 1.93 0.57
CA ILE A 37 -6.78 2.63 0.01
C ILE A 37 -5.51 2.17 0.72
N THR A 38 -4.51 1.76 -0.05
CA THR A 38 -3.15 1.52 0.46
C THR A 38 -2.16 2.48 -0.20
N LEU A 39 -1.07 2.72 0.51
CA LEU A 39 -0.04 3.68 0.15
C LEU A 39 1.33 3.01 0.27
N ALA A 40 2.16 3.16 -0.75
CA ALA A 40 3.53 2.66 -0.76
C ALA A 40 4.49 3.79 -1.13
N PHE A 41 5.62 3.88 -0.44
CA PHE A 41 6.75 4.75 -0.80
C PHE A 41 8.05 3.96 -0.83
N VAL A 42 8.85 4.19 -1.86
CA VAL A 42 10.27 3.81 -1.92
C VAL A 42 11.08 5.09 -1.92
N PHE A 43 11.96 5.22 -0.94
CA PHE A 43 12.78 6.40 -0.77
C PHE A 43 14.11 6.21 -1.49
N ARG A 44 14.76 7.32 -1.84
CA ARG A 44 16.04 7.31 -2.57
C ARG A 44 17.15 6.54 -1.84
N ASP A 45 17.12 6.52 -0.51
CA ASP A 45 18.06 5.79 0.32
C ASP A 45 17.80 4.27 0.36
N GLY A 46 16.81 3.78 -0.39
CA GLY A 46 16.38 2.39 -0.41
C GLY A 46 15.43 2.01 0.72
N SER A 47 15.09 2.95 1.61
CA SER A 47 14.05 2.70 2.62
C SER A 47 12.66 2.58 1.97
N PHE A 48 11.76 1.87 2.64
CA PHE A 48 10.42 1.58 2.14
C PHE A 48 9.37 1.81 3.22
N TYR A 49 8.25 2.41 2.84
CA TYR A 49 7.06 2.57 3.67
C TYR A 49 5.85 1.95 2.99
N TYR A 50 5.00 1.33 3.79
CA TYR A 50 3.72 0.81 3.36
C TYR A 50 2.64 1.09 4.41
N ALA A 51 1.49 1.60 3.99
CA ALA A 51 0.33 1.80 4.84
C ALA A 51 -0.89 1.11 4.25
N ASN A 52 -1.58 0.34 5.08
CA ASN A 52 -2.83 -0.33 4.76
C ASN A 52 -4.02 0.57 5.10
N ALA A 53 -5.17 0.24 4.49
CA ALA A 53 -6.42 0.94 4.74
C ALA A 53 -6.95 0.80 6.17
N ASP A 54 -6.56 -0.27 6.87
CA ASP A 54 -6.90 -0.48 8.29
C ASP A 54 -6.03 0.38 9.24
N GLY A 55 -5.11 1.18 8.70
CA GLY A 55 -4.18 2.03 9.43
C GLY A 55 -2.94 1.29 9.95
N SER A 56 -2.80 -0.02 9.69
CA SER A 56 -1.55 -0.73 9.94
C SER A 56 -0.46 -0.25 8.96
N THR A 57 0.79 -0.21 9.44
CA THR A 57 1.91 0.33 8.67
C THR A 57 3.15 -0.52 8.81
N TYR A 58 3.96 -0.54 7.77
CA TYR A 58 5.29 -1.13 7.74
C TYR A 58 6.31 -0.09 7.26
N TRP A 59 7.43 0.00 7.96
CA TRP A 59 8.56 0.86 7.63
C TRP A 59 9.85 0.05 7.65
N ASN A 60 10.64 0.13 6.59
CA ASN A 60 11.95 -0.52 6.53
C ASN A 60 13.01 0.49 6.10
N ASN A 61 13.90 0.85 7.04
CA ASN A 61 15.12 1.61 6.80
C ASN A 61 16.38 0.79 7.13
N GLY A 62 16.32 -0.53 6.89
CA GLY A 62 17.35 -1.50 7.28
C GLY A 62 17.13 -2.14 8.66
N LYS A 63 16.16 -1.66 9.45
CA LYS A 63 15.85 -2.23 10.78
C LYS A 63 14.46 -2.85 10.92
N GLY A 64 13.56 -2.61 9.96
CA GLY A 64 12.17 -3.14 9.96
C GLY A 64 11.32 -2.73 11.17
N LYS A 65 10.18 -2.08 10.94
CA LYS A 65 9.22 -1.71 11.99
C LYS A 65 7.80 -1.89 11.46
N SER A 66 6.96 -2.57 12.23
CA SER A 66 5.55 -2.75 11.94
C SER A 66 4.71 -2.14 13.06
N ARG A 67 3.59 -1.52 12.70
CA ARG A 67 2.54 -1.10 13.61
C ARG A 67 1.23 -1.73 13.16
N PHE A 68 0.59 -2.46 14.07
CA PHE A 68 -0.72 -3.07 13.88
C PHE A 68 -1.76 -2.25 14.66
N ILE A 69 -3.01 -2.29 14.20
CA ILE A 69 -4.17 -1.65 14.85
C ILE A 69 -5.14 -2.76 15.27
#